data_AF-A0A6B3EDS4-F1
#
_entry.id   AF-A0A6B3EDS4-F1
#
_cell.length_a   1.000
_cell.length_b   1.000
_cell.length_c   1.000
_cell.angle_alpha   90.00
_cell.angle_beta   90.00
_cell.angle_gamma   90.00
#
_symmetry.space_group_name_H-M   'P 1'
#
loop_
_entity.id
_entity.type
_entity.pdbx_description
1 polymer ?
#
loop_
_entity_poly.entity_id
_entity_poly.type
_entity_poly.pdbx_seq_one_letter_code
_entity_poly.pdbx_strand_id
1 'polypeptide(L)'
;GTYLALVVSGVVFGASHLLNENATLLGAVAIAIEAGGMLAAAYAATRSLWLPIGVHLGWNFAEAGIFGAEVSGSGGTHGLLDVSISG
;
A
#
# COMPACT_ATOMS: atom_id res chain seq x y z
N GLY A 1 -22.70 5.70 -5.90
CA GLY A 1 -22.09 4.57 -5.17
C GLY A 1 -20.57 4.60 -5.24
N THR A 2 -19.99 4.60 -6.44
CA THR A 2 -18.54 4.43 -6.64
C THR A 2 -17.67 5.40 -5.84
N TYR A 3 -17.96 6.70 -5.86
CA TYR A 3 -17.17 7.69 -5.10
C TYR A 3 -17.16 7.42 -3.59
N LEU A 4 -18.32 7.07 -3.02
CA LEU A 4 -18.41 6.71 -1.60
C LEU A 4 -17.64 5.41 -1.31
N ALA A 5 -17.74 4.41 -2.20
CA ALA A 5 -16.99 3.17 -2.07
C ALA A 5 -15.47 3.43 -2.10
N LEU A 6 -14.97 4.28 -3.00
CA LEU A 6 -13.56 4.65 -3.07
C LEU A 6 -13.08 5.31 -1.77
N VAL A 7 -13.83 6.28 -1.26
CA VAL A 7 -13.48 6.98 -0.01
C VAL A 7 -13.48 6.02 1.17
N VAL A 8 -14.53 5.22 1.33
CA VAL A 8 -14.64 4.26 2.44
C VAL A 8 -13.55 3.19 2.35
N SER A 9 -13.31 2.62 1.17
CA SER A 9 -12.24 1.64 0.97
C SER A 9 -10.87 2.22 1.31
N GLY A 10 -10.55 3.44 0.84
CA GLY A 10 -9.30 4.12 1.15
C GLY A 10 -9.13 4.37 2.65
N VAL A 11 -10.16 4.91 3.31
CA VAL A 11 -10.13 5.21 4.76
C VAL A 11 -9.96 3.94 5.59
N VAL A 12 -10.71 2.87 5.29
CA VAL A 12 -10.59 1.60 6.01
C VAL A 12 -9.19 1.00 5.82
N PHE A 13 -8.64 1.05 4.61
CA PHE A 13 -7.31 0.54 4.30
C PHE A 13 -6.20 1.33 5.00
N GLY A 14 -6.27 2.67 4.98
CA GLY A 14 -5.31 3.51 5.72
C GLY A 14 -5.41 3.32 7.23
N ALA A 15 -6.63 3.24 7.76
CA ALA A 15 -6.86 3.02 9.18
C ALA A 15 -6.32 1.67 9.65
N SER A 16 -6.43 0.60 8.84
CA SER A 16 -5.85 -0.70 9.20
C SER A 16 -4.31 -0.66 9.26
N HIS A 17 -3.66 0.23 8.51
CA HIS A 17 -2.20 0.39 8.55
C HIS A 17 -1.68 1.09 9.81
N LEU A 18 -2.56 1.73 10.60
CA LEU A 18 -2.19 2.21 11.94
C LEU A 18 -1.89 1.08 12.93
N LEU A 19 -2.20 -0.17 12.57
CA LEU A 19 -1.88 -1.36 13.36
C LEU A 19 -0.46 -1.88 13.09
N ASN A 20 0.22 -1.35 12.07
CA ASN A 20 1.59 -1.75 11.76
C ASN A 20 2.56 -1.16 12.78
N GLU A 21 3.68 -1.84 12.97
CA GLU A 21 4.76 -1.34 13.80
C GLU A 21 5.31 -0.03 13.22
N ASN A 22 5.64 0.93 14.08
CA ASN A 22 6.14 2.27 13.71
C ASN A 22 5.19 3.10 12.81
N ALA A 23 3.91 2.75 12.70
CA ALA A 23 2.96 3.49 11.89
C ALA A 23 2.78 4.94 12.38
N THR A 24 2.68 5.88 11.44
CA THR A 24 2.36 7.28 11.72
C THR A 24 1.02 7.66 11.11
N LEU A 25 0.36 8.68 11.68
CA LEU A 25 -0.89 9.18 11.12
C LEU A 25 -0.71 9.70 9.68
N LEU A 26 0.41 10.38 9.42
CA LEU A 26 0.74 10.85 8.07
C LEU A 26 0.94 9.68 7.10
N GLY A 27 1.67 8.63 7.51
CA GLY A 27 1.84 7.42 6.72
C GLY A 27 0.51 6.70 6.44
N ALA A 28 -0.38 6.64 7.43
CA ALA A 28 -1.71 6.06 7.27
C ALA A 28 -2.59 6.87 6.29
N VAL A 29 -2.50 8.20 6.30
CA VAL A 29 -3.21 9.05 5.33
C VAL A 29 -2.60 8.88 3.94
N ALA A 30 -1.28 8.85 3.82
CA ALA A 30 -0.60 8.63 2.54
C ALA A 30 -1.01 7.28 1.92
N ILE A 31 -0.92 6.18 2.68
CA ILE A 31 -1.25 4.84 2.18
C ILE A 31 -2.76 4.65 1.92
N ALA A 32 -3.63 5.38 2.63
CA ALA A 32 -5.07 5.42 2.33
C ALA A 32 -5.34 5.90 0.90
N ILE A 33 -4.59 6.91 0.47
CA ILE A 33 -4.74 7.54 -0.85
C ILE A 33 -3.98 6.72 -1.90
N GLU A 34 -2.70 6.49 -1.67
CA GLU A 34 -1.77 5.89 -2.62
C GLU A 34 -2.09 4.44 -2.91
N ALA A 35 -2.34 3.62 -1.89
CA ALA A 35 -2.68 2.21 -2.08
C ALA A 35 -4.19 1.97 -1.99
N GLY A 36 -4.83 2.39 -0.89
CA GLY A 36 -6.26 2.14 -0.68
C GLY A 36 -7.15 2.69 -1.79
N GLY A 37 -6.96 3.97 -2.12
CA GLY A 37 -7.66 4.66 -3.20
C GLY A 37 -7.33 4.10 -4.59
N MET A 38 -6.03 3.95 -4.90
CA MET A 38 -5.58 3.43 -6.19
C MET A 38 -6.10 2.02 -6.47
N LEU A 39 -5.99 1.10 -5.51
CA LEU A 39 -6.43 -0.29 -5.68
C LEU A 39 -7.94 -0.39 -5.82
N ALA A 40 -8.69 0.39 -5.02
CA ALA A 40 -10.14 0.47 -5.16
C ALA A 40 -10.55 1.07 -6.52
N ALA A 41 -9.83 2.07 -7.02
CA ALA A 41 -10.04 2.67 -8.34
C ALA A 41 -9.71 1.69 -9.47
N ALA A 42 -8.62 0.93 -9.36
CA ALA A 42 -8.22 -0.10 -10.32
C ALA A 42 -9.31 -1.18 -10.45
N TYR A 43 -9.88 -1.62 -9.32
CA TYR A 43 -11.04 -2.52 -9.34
C TYR A 43 -12.27 -1.84 -9.97
N ALA A 44 -12.61 -0.63 -9.55
CA ALA A 44 -13.80 0.07 -10.04
C ALA A 44 -13.78 0.27 -11.57
N ALA A 45 -12.60 0.56 -12.13
CA ALA A 45 -12.38 0.79 -13.56
C ALA A 45 -12.43 -0.49 -14.40
N THR A 46 -11.89 -1.61 -13.88
CA THR A 46 -11.74 -2.85 -14.66
C THR A 46 -12.75 -3.94 -14.32
N ARG A 47 -13.41 -3.83 -13.16
CA ARG A 47 -14.26 -4.87 -12.56
C ARG A 47 -13.56 -6.23 -12.45
N SER A 48 -12.23 -6.22 -12.38
CA SER A 48 -11.39 -7.40 -12.26
C SER A 48 -10.50 -7.26 -11.04
N LEU A 49 -10.34 -8.34 -10.29
CA LEU A 49 -9.42 -8.40 -9.15
C LEU A 49 -7.97 -8.60 -9.60
N TRP A 50 -7.73 -9.10 -10.81
CA TRP A 50 -6.38 -9.36 -11.30
C TRP A 50 -5.52 -8.10 -11.35
N LEU A 51 -6.09 -6.95 -11.77
CA LEU A 51 -5.34 -5.70 -11.82
C LEU A 51 -4.88 -5.22 -10.43
N PRO A 52 -5.77 -4.98 -9.44
CA PRO A 52 -5.33 -4.54 -8.12
C PRO A 52 -4.43 -5.57 -7.42
N ILE A 53 -4.65 -6.88 -7.61
CA ILE A 53 -3.75 -7.92 -7.09
C ILE A 53 -2.35 -7.78 -7.71
N GLY A 54 -2.26 -7.68 -9.03
CA GLY A 54 -0.98 -7.54 -9.74
C GLY A 54 -0.23 -6.27 -9.35
N VAL A 55 -0.93 -5.13 -9.24
CA VAL A 55 -0.34 -3.87 -8.78
C VAL A 55 0.18 -3.99 -7.35
N HIS A 56 -0.59 -4.59 -6.46
CA HIS A 56 -0.18 -4.76 -5.06
C HIS A 56 1.06 -5.67 -4.93
N LEU A 57 1.06 -6.80 -5.63
CA LEU A 57 2.22 -7.71 -5.68
C LEU A 57 3.45 -7.02 -6.27
N GLY A 58 3.27 -6.27 -7.37
CA GLY A 58 4.36 -5.52 -8.00
C GLY A 58 4.94 -4.45 -7.08
N TRP A 59 4.09 -3.75 -6.32
CA TRP A 59 4.51 -2.77 -5.33
C TRP A 59 5.35 -3.40 -4.22
N ASN A 60 4.87 -4.48 -3.60
CA ASN A 60 5.60 -5.19 -2.56
C ASN A 60 6.91 -5.80 -3.08
N PHE A 61 6.91 -6.34 -4.30
CA PHE A 61 8.12 -6.85 -4.93
C PHE A 61 9.14 -5.74 -5.16
N ALA A 62 8.72 -4.55 -5.60
CA ALA A 62 9.61 -3.42 -5.77
C ALA A 62 10.18 -2.96 -4.41
N GLU A 63 9.34 -2.73 -3.40
CA GLU A 63 9.78 -2.27 -2.09
C GLU A 63 10.69 -3.29 -1.39
N ALA A 64 10.17 -4.47 -1.07
CA ALA A 64 10.93 -5.45 -0.30
C ALA A 64 11.93 -6.22 -1.16
N GLY A 65 11.52 -6.66 -2.35
CA GLY A 65 12.34 -7.53 -3.21
C GLY A 65 13.48 -6.79 -3.90
N ILE A 66 13.24 -5.58 -4.41
CA ILE A 66 14.28 -4.81 -5.10
C ILE A 66 15.02 -3.90 -4.12
N PHE A 67 14.31 -3.08 -3.35
CA PHE A 67 14.94 -2.03 -2.54
C PHE A 67 15.25 -2.42 -1.10
N GLY A 68 14.81 -3.60 -0.63
CA GLY A 68 14.99 -4.00 0.77
C GLY A 68 14.23 -3.09 1.75
N ALA A 69 13.21 -2.38 1.26
CA ALA A 69 12.33 -1.58 2.10
C ALA A 69 11.39 -2.49 2.89
N GLU A 70 11.08 -2.07 4.11
CA GLU A 70 10.10 -2.74 4.94
C GLU A 70 8.70 -2.57 4.35
N VAL A 71 7.93 -3.67 4.31
CA VAL A 71 6.54 -3.66 3.86
C VAL A 71 5.64 -4.08 5.01
N SER A 72 4.60 -3.29 5.28
CA SER A 72 3.54 -3.64 6.25
C SER A 72 4.04 -4.03 7.65
N GLY A 73 5.14 -3.44 8.13
CA GLY A 73 5.68 -3.76 9.46
C GLY A 73 6.42 -5.10 9.53
N SER A 74 6.93 -5.62 8.40
CA SER A 74 7.62 -6.91 8.34
C SER A 74 8.99 -6.94 9.05
N GLY A 75 9.48 -5.81 9.55
CA GLY A 75 10.87 -5.62 9.95
C GLY A 75 11.81 -5.55 8.75
N GLY A 76 13.12 -5.51 9.02
CA GLY A 76 14.16 -5.40 8.00
C GLY A 76 14.10 -6.53 6.97
N THR A 77 14.01 -6.17 5.69
CA THR A 77 13.97 -7.10 4.56
C THR A 77 15.31 -7.11 3.82
N HIS A 78 15.70 -8.25 3.23
CA HIS A 78 16.91 -8.35 2.41
C HIS A 78 16.50 -8.33 0.94
N GLY A 79 16.52 -7.13 0.34
CA GLY A 79 16.26 -6.93 -1.08
C GLY A 79 17.52 -7.10 -1.94
N LEU A 80 17.36 -6.91 -3.25
CA LEU A 80 18.47 -6.88 -4.21
C LEU A 80 19.45 -5.72 -3.94
N LEU A 81 18.91 -4.59 -3.47
CA LEU A 81 19.65 -3.38 -3.12
C LEU A 81 19.53 -3.12 -1.62
N ASP A 82 20.59 -2.57 -1.04
CA ASP A 82 20.61 -2.08 0.33
C ASP A 82 20.37 -0.55 0.31
N VAL A 83 19.12 -0.15 0.53
CA VAL A 83 18.70 1.25 0.46
C VAL A 83 18.43 1.79 1.86
N SER A 84 19.04 2.94 2.18
CA SER A 84 18.70 3.73 3.35
C SER A 84 17.72 4.83 2.96
N ILE A 85 16.55 4.84 3.59
CA ILE A 85 15.59 5.96 3.49
C ILE A 85 15.78 6.83 4.74
N SER A 86 16.03 8.12 4.52
CA SER A 86 16.12 9.12 5.58
C SER A 86 15.14 10.26 5.30
N GLY A 87 14.45 10.72 6.34
CA GLY A 87 13.41 11.74 6.30
C GLY A 87 12.92 12.09 7.69
#